data_AF-A0A929KP12-F1
#
_entry.id   AF-A0A929KP12-F1
#
_cell.length_a   1.000
_cell.length_b   1.000
_cell.length_c   1.000
_cell.angle_alpha   90.00
_cell.angle_beta   90.00
_cell.angle_gamma   90.00
#
_symmetry.space_group_name_H-M   'P 1'
#
loop_
_entity.id
_entity.type
_entity.pdbx_description
1 polymer ?
#
loop_
_entity_poly.entity_id
_entity_poly.type
_entity_poly.pdbx_seq_one_letter_code
_entity_poly.pdbx_strand_id
1 'polypeptide(L)'
;MACCEAGGALAQRSAGMIDKTPMEAEAIKDARRSLAEVLVELGLMAPFHDRSAAEIDRIIEACVDGFQASMRRQAAALDPMSDPIPF
;
A
#
# COMPACT_ATOMS: atom_id res chain seq x y z
N MET A 1 2.76 17.80 -23.25
CA MET A 1 2.80 17.67 -21.77
C MET A 1 1.35 17.76 -21.26
N ALA A 2 0.55 16.71 -21.50
CA ALA A 2 -0.88 16.67 -21.16
C ALA A 2 -1.34 15.30 -20.62
N CYS A 3 -0.42 14.34 -20.49
CA CYS A 3 -0.74 12.99 -20.00
C CYS A 3 -0.57 12.83 -18.48
N CYS A 4 -0.04 13.83 -17.77
CA CYS A 4 0.16 13.74 -16.32
C CYS A 4 -1.07 14.21 -15.52
N GLU A 5 -1.88 15.11 -16.07
CA GLU A 5 -3.08 15.61 -15.35
C GLU A 5 -4.28 14.65 -15.43
N ALA A 6 -4.39 13.86 -16.50
CA ALA A 6 -5.50 12.92 -16.68
C ALA A 6 -5.49 11.79 -15.61
N GLY A 7 -4.30 11.35 -15.19
CA GLY A 7 -4.17 10.32 -14.14
C GLY A 7 -4.57 10.82 -12.75
N GLY A 8 -4.25 12.08 -12.42
CA GLY A 8 -4.61 12.70 -11.14
C GLY A 8 -6.11 13.00 -11.02
N ALA A 9 -6.76 13.41 -12.11
CA ALA A 9 -8.19 13.72 -12.14
C ALA A 9 -9.08 12.47 -12.02
N LEU A 10 -8.64 11.31 -12.51
CA LEU A 10 -9.35 10.03 -12.35
C LEU A 10 -9.29 9.51 -10.91
N ALA A 11 -8.22 9.81 -10.16
CA ALA A 11 -8.08 9.40 -8.77
C ALA A 11 -8.97 10.20 -7.79
N GLN A 12 -9.33 11.46 -8.14
CA GLN A 12 -10.15 12.32 -7.27
C GLN A 12 -11.67 12.08 -7.39
N ARG A 13 -12.14 11.32 -8.40
CA ARG A 13 -13.57 11.00 -8.59
C ARG A 13 -14.02 9.71 -7.92
N SER A 14 -13.10 8.89 -7.44
CA SER A 14 -13.38 7.57 -6.85
C SER A 14 -13.48 7.66 -5.33
N ALA A 15 -14.47 8.39 -4.82
CA ALA A 15 -14.87 8.34 -3.41
C ALA A 15 -15.63 7.02 -3.07
N GLY A 16 -15.19 5.90 -3.66
CA GLY A 16 -15.80 4.59 -3.53
C GLY A 16 -14.90 3.58 -4.22
N MET A 17 -14.09 2.89 -3.42
CA MET A 17 -13.40 1.63 -3.71
C MET A 17 -12.94 1.46 -5.17
N ILE A 18 -11.73 1.94 -5.49
CA ILE A 18 -11.04 1.41 -6.69
C ILE A 18 -10.77 -0.06 -6.37
N ASP A 19 -11.48 -0.97 -7.05
CA ASP A 19 -11.15 -2.39 -6.98
C ASP A 19 -9.65 -2.53 -7.24
N LYS A 20 -8.96 -3.23 -6.33
CA LYS A 20 -7.52 -3.43 -6.47
C LYS A 20 -7.23 -4.03 -7.84
N THR A 21 -6.19 -3.52 -8.46
CA THR A 21 -5.71 -4.09 -9.72
C THR A 21 -5.38 -5.57 -9.51
N PRO A 22 -5.52 -6.43 -10.53
CA PRO A 22 -5.10 -7.83 -10.42
C PRO A 22 -3.66 -7.99 -9.94
N MET A 23 -2.80 -7.04 -10.30
CA MET A 23 -1.41 -6.97 -9.84
C MET A 23 -1.29 -6.76 -8.33
N GLU A 24 -2.08 -5.86 -7.74
CA GLU A 24 -2.10 -5.64 -6.28
C GLU A 24 -2.64 -6.85 -5.52
N ALA A 25 -3.63 -7.55 -6.08
CA ALA A 25 -4.16 -8.77 -5.47
C ALA A 25 -3.11 -9.90 -5.44
N GLU A 26 -2.32 -10.07 -6.51
CA GLU A 26 -1.21 -11.04 -6.51
C GLU A 26 -0.08 -10.60 -5.58
N ALA A 27 0.27 -9.31 -5.53
CA ALA A 27 1.29 -8.81 -4.60
C ALA A 27 0.93 -9.07 -3.12
N ILE A 28 -0.35 -8.98 -2.75
CA ILE A 28 -0.82 -9.33 -1.40
C ILE A 28 -0.61 -10.83 -1.12
N LYS A 29 -0.89 -11.71 -2.09
CA LYS A 29 -0.68 -13.15 -1.94
C LYS A 29 0.80 -13.49 -1.77
N ASP A 30 1.67 -12.84 -2.55
CA ASP A 30 3.12 -13.04 -2.47
C ASP A 30 3.68 -12.62 -1.10
N ALA A 31 3.14 -11.54 -0.52
CA ALA A 31 3.53 -11.03 0.79
C ALA A 31 3.20 -11.97 1.96
N ARG A 32 2.30 -12.97 1.78
CA ARG A 32 1.95 -13.93 2.84
C ARG A 32 3.15 -14.70 3.37
N ARG A 33 4.10 -15.06 2.49
CA ARG A 33 5.30 -15.79 2.91
C ARG A 33 6.14 -14.95 3.85
N SER A 34 6.45 -13.72 3.46
CA SER A 34 7.26 -12.81 4.29
C SER A 34 6.58 -12.50 5.61
N LEU A 35 5.25 -12.35 5.62
CA LEU A 35 4.50 -12.20 6.88
C LEU A 35 4.65 -13.44 7.77
N ALA A 36 4.47 -14.65 7.21
CA ALA A 36 4.58 -15.89 7.98
C ALA A 36 5.97 -16.09 8.57
N GLU A 37 7.03 -15.77 7.82
CA GLU A 37 8.42 -15.83 8.30
C GLU A 37 8.61 -14.95 9.54
N VAL A 38 8.18 -13.68 9.48
CA VAL A 38 8.26 -12.75 10.62
C VAL A 38 7.39 -13.22 11.80
N LEU A 39 6.18 -13.73 11.55
CA LEU A 39 5.32 -14.26 12.62
C LEU A 39 5.95 -15.46 13.33
N VAL A 40 6.64 -16.33 12.59
CA VAL A 40 7.38 -17.47 13.17
C VAL A 40 8.57 -16.98 13.99
N GLU A 41 9.38 -16.07 13.45
CA GLU A 41 10.53 -15.49 14.15
C GLU A 41 10.14 -14.81 15.47
N LEU A 42 9.01 -14.10 15.47
CA LEU A 42 8.50 -13.40 16.66
C LEU A 42 7.70 -14.31 17.61
N GLY A 43 7.49 -15.59 17.28
CA GLY A 43 6.68 -16.51 18.08
C GLY A 43 5.18 -16.16 18.10
N LEU A 44 4.71 -15.40 17.10
CA LEU A 44 3.34 -14.91 16.96
C LEU A 44 2.49 -15.77 16.02
N MET A 45 2.94 -16.97 15.65
CA MET A 45 2.21 -17.80 14.69
C MET A 45 0.91 -18.40 15.26
N ALA A 46 0.83 -18.60 16.58
CA ALA A 46 -0.31 -19.29 17.21
C ALA A 46 -1.68 -18.64 16.94
N PRO A 47 -1.87 -17.30 17.02
CA PRO A 47 -3.14 -16.65 16.69
C PRO A 47 -3.52 -16.66 15.20
N PHE A 48 -2.57 -16.99 14.32
CA PHE A 48 -2.71 -16.91 12.86
C PHE A 48 -2.87 -18.28 12.20
N HIS A 49 -2.53 -19.36 12.92
CA HIS A 49 -2.55 -20.74 12.40
C HIS A 49 -3.91 -21.15 11.81
N ASP A 50 -5.01 -20.76 12.47
CA ASP A 50 -6.37 -21.16 12.07
C ASP A 50 -7.08 -20.08 11.24
N ARG A 51 -6.38 -19.01 10.85
CA ARG A 51 -6.96 -17.93 10.05
C ARG A 51 -7.01 -18.31 8.57
N SER A 52 -8.09 -17.93 7.93
CA SER A 52 -8.23 -18.09 6.49
C SER A 52 -7.25 -17.20 5.73
N ALA A 53 -6.89 -17.63 4.51
CA ALA A 53 -6.06 -16.82 3.62
C ALA A 53 -6.63 -15.41 3.38
N ALA A 54 -7.96 -15.27 3.35
CA ALA A 54 -8.63 -13.99 3.17
C ALA A 54 -8.49 -13.06 4.40
N GLU A 55 -8.47 -13.61 5.62
CA GLU A 55 -8.19 -12.83 6.83
C GLU A 55 -6.74 -12.37 6.86
N ILE A 56 -5.80 -13.22 6.44
CA ILE A 56 -4.38 -12.84 6.30
C ILE A 56 -4.21 -11.75 5.25
N ASP A 57 -4.85 -11.88 4.08
CA ASP A 57 -4.82 -10.87 3.03
C ASP A 57 -5.32 -9.52 3.54
N ARG A 58 -6.39 -9.52 4.34
CA ARG A 58 -6.95 -8.30 4.94
C ARG A 58 -5.96 -7.61 5.88
N ILE A 59 -5.15 -8.37 6.61
CA ILE A 59 -4.10 -7.84 7.49
C ILE A 59 -2.99 -7.20 6.65
N ILE A 60 -2.53 -7.91 5.61
CA ILE A 60 -1.50 -7.41 4.68
C ILE A 60 -1.98 -6.13 3.99
N GLU A 61 -3.21 -6.14 3.50
CA GLU A 61 -3.85 -5.00 2.85
C GLU A 61 -3.87 -3.77 3.77
N ALA A 62 -4.35 -3.91 5.01
CA ALA A 62 -4.39 -2.80 5.95
C ALA A 62 -3.00 -2.17 6.20
N CYS A 63 -1.96 -3.01 6.27
CA CYS A 63 -0.58 -2.55 6.40
C CYS A 63 -0.10 -1.81 5.15
N VAL A 64 -0.34 -2.36 3.96
CA VAL A 64 0.08 -1.77 2.67
C VAL A 64 -0.65 -0.44 2.43
N ASP A 65 -1.95 -0.39 2.66
CA ASP A 65 -2.76 0.83 2.48
C ASP A 65 -2.28 1.96 3.39
N GLY A 66 -2.03 1.65 4.67
CA GLY A 66 -1.49 2.60 5.63
C GLY A 66 -0.11 3.10 5.24
N PHE A 67 0.76 2.20 4.80
CA PHE A 67 2.10 2.53 4.29
C PHE A 67 2.02 3.46 3.06
N GLN A 68 1.26 3.07 2.03
CA GLN A 68 1.09 3.85 0.81
C GLN A 68 0.43 5.21 1.07
N ALA A 69 -0.53 5.29 1.99
CA ALA A 69 -1.13 6.56 2.40
C ALA A 69 -0.12 7.47 3.11
N SER A 70 0.73 6.90 3.96
CA SER A 70 1.83 7.64 4.58
C SER A 70 2.84 8.16 3.56
N MET A 71 3.30 7.30 2.65
CA MET A 71 4.22 7.65 1.57
C MET A 71 3.67 8.76 0.68
N ARG A 72 2.39 8.67 0.28
CA ARG A 72 1.73 9.73 -0.51
C ARG A 72 1.67 11.07 0.23
N ARG A 73 1.37 11.07 1.52
CA ARG A 73 1.39 12.29 2.35
C ARG A 73 2.77 12.90 2.45
N GLN A 74 3.81 12.08 2.66
CA GLN A 74 5.19 12.55 2.72
C GLN A 74 5.64 13.10 1.37
N ALA A 75 5.37 12.39 0.27
CA ALA A 75 5.68 12.85 -1.07
C ALA A 75 4.97 14.15 -1.43
N ALA A 76 3.72 14.34 -1.00
CA ALA A 76 3.00 15.61 -1.18
C ALA A 76 3.54 16.76 -0.32
N ALA A 77 4.16 16.44 0.83
CA ALA A 77 4.80 17.44 1.70
C ALA A 77 6.21 17.82 1.20
N LEU A 78 6.89 16.92 0.49
CA LEU A 78 8.07 17.21 -0.32
C LEU A 78 7.63 17.99 -1.57
N ASP A 79 7.41 19.30 -1.41
CA ASP A 79 7.20 20.20 -2.56
C ASP A 79 8.43 20.16 -3.49
N PRO A 80 8.29 19.77 -4.77
CA PRO A 80 9.36 19.83 -5.76
C PRO A 80 9.94 21.23 -5.97
N MET A 81 9.25 22.28 -5.51
CA MET A 81 9.70 23.68 -5.58
C MET A 81 10.48 24.14 -4.33
N SER A 82 10.77 23.22 -3.39
CA SER A 82 11.59 23.51 -2.20
C SER A 82 13.10 23.40 -2.42
N ASP A 83 13.55 23.22 -3.67
CA ASP A 83 14.98 23.30 -3.99
C ASP A 83 15.50 24.71 -3.66
N PRO A 84 16.58 24.83 -2.87
CA PRO A 84 17.20 26.13 -2.61
C PRO A 84 17.68 26.71 -3.94
N ILE A 85 17.13 27.87 -4.31
CA ILE A 85 17.58 28.62 -5.49
C ILE A 85 19.08 28.90 -5.32
N PRO A 86 19.95 28.40 -6.22
CA PRO A 86 21.37 28.74 -6.17
C PRO A 86 21.52 30.22 -6.46
N PHE A 87 22.15 30.95 -5.54
CA PHE A 87 22.55 32.34 -5.71
C PHE A 87 23.82 32.46 -6.57
#